data_AF-Q2LAE7-F1
#
_entry.id   AF-Q2LAE7-F1
#
_cell.length_a   1.000
_cell.length_b   1.000
_cell.length_c   1.000
_cell.angle_alpha   90.00
_cell.angle_beta   90.00
_cell.angle_gamma   90.00
#
_symmetry.space_group_name_H-M   'P 1'
#
loop_
_entity.id
_entity.type
_entity.pdbx_description
1 polymer ?
#
loop_
_entity_poly.entity_id
_entity_poly.type
_entity_poly.pdbx_seq_one_letter_code
_entity_poly.pdbx_strand_id
1 'polypeptide(L)'
;SNYFRWFGSPEDPFGWYYNLLALMTHVSDASLWMRLPDLAAGLVCWLLLSREVLPRLGPAVEASKPAYWAAAMVLLTAWMPFNNGLRPEAIIALGSLVTYVLIERSMRYSRLTPAALAVVTAAFTLGVQPTGLIAVAALVAGGRPMLRILV
;
A
#
# COMPACT_ATOMS: atom_id res chain seq x y z
N SER A 1 -4.63 -12.55 20.36
CA SER A 1 -4.60 -11.59 21.49
C SER A 1 -3.23 -10.97 21.57
N ASN A 2 -3.10 -9.81 22.20
CA ASN A 2 -1.80 -9.25 22.54
C ASN A 2 -1.17 -10.14 23.62
N TYR A 3 -0.19 -10.94 23.21
CA TYR A 3 0.40 -11.96 24.06
C TYR A 3 1.30 -11.36 25.16
N PHE A 4 1.97 -10.25 24.86
CA PHE A 4 3.03 -9.69 25.72
C PHE A 4 2.55 -8.60 26.68
N ARG A 5 1.39 -7.98 26.44
CA ARG A 5 0.89 -6.85 27.22
C ARG A 5 -0.65 -6.84 27.29
N TRP A 6 -1.18 -5.98 28.15
CA TRP A 6 -2.61 -5.66 28.25
C TRP A 6 -3.50 -6.87 28.54
N PHE A 7 -3.05 -7.74 29.45
CA PHE A 7 -3.85 -8.83 30.04
C PHE A 7 -4.53 -9.74 28.99
N GLY A 8 -3.89 -9.96 27.84
CA GLY A 8 -4.43 -10.83 26.79
C GLY A 8 -5.58 -10.21 25.99
N SER A 9 -5.78 -8.89 26.07
CA SER A 9 -6.74 -8.17 25.22
C SER A 9 -6.48 -8.45 23.73
N PRO A 10 -7.53 -8.56 22.89
CA PRO A 10 -7.35 -8.65 21.44
C PRO A 10 -6.68 -7.39 20.86
N GLU A 11 -6.10 -7.52 19.68
CA GLU A 11 -5.59 -6.38 18.90
C GLU A 11 -6.66 -5.76 17.99
N ASP A 12 -7.84 -6.40 17.92
CA ASP A 12 -9.03 -5.86 17.28
C ASP A 12 -9.33 -4.46 17.85
N PRO A 13 -9.68 -3.48 16.98
CA PRO A 13 -10.19 -3.65 15.62
C PRO A 13 -9.14 -3.73 14.51
N PHE A 14 -7.84 -3.70 14.85
CA PHE A 14 -6.75 -3.76 13.88
C PHE A 14 -6.12 -5.16 13.85
N GLY A 15 -5.59 -5.57 12.69
CA GLY A 15 -4.79 -6.81 12.64
C GLY A 15 -5.46 -8.00 11.95
N TRP A 16 -6.40 -7.78 11.03
CA TRP A 16 -6.85 -8.84 10.12
C TRP A 16 -5.67 -9.51 9.40
N TYR A 17 -4.59 -8.76 9.14
CA TYR A 17 -3.35 -9.25 8.56
C TYR A 17 -2.63 -10.28 9.45
N TYR A 18 -2.73 -10.16 10.78
CA TYR A 18 -2.15 -11.15 11.69
C TYR A 18 -2.86 -12.50 11.59
N ASN A 19 -4.16 -12.52 11.30
CA ASN A 19 -4.88 -13.76 11.04
C ASN A 19 -4.39 -14.43 9.75
N LEU A 20 -4.03 -13.66 8.71
CA LEU A 20 -3.39 -14.21 7.52
C LEU A 20 -2.02 -14.83 7.84
N LEU A 21 -1.19 -14.14 8.63
CA LEU A 21 0.10 -14.69 9.06
C LEU A 21 -0.06 -15.95 9.93
N ALA A 22 -1.07 -15.98 10.80
CA ALA A 22 -1.43 -17.17 11.56
C ALA A 22 -1.79 -18.33 10.63
N LEU A 23 -2.56 -18.09 9.56
CA LEU A 23 -2.83 -19.13 8.55
C LEU A 23 -1.55 -19.62 7.85
N MET A 24 -0.61 -18.73 7.56
CA MET A 24 0.68 -19.09 6.97
C MET A 24 1.54 -19.97 7.88
N THR A 25 1.41 -19.86 9.21
CA THR A 25 2.16 -20.70 10.18
C THR A 25 1.83 -22.18 10.04
N HIS A 26 0.64 -22.54 9.54
CA HIS A 26 0.27 -23.93 9.34
C HIS A 26 1.13 -24.65 8.28
N VAL A 27 1.78 -23.89 7.38
CA VAL A 27 2.69 -24.44 6.37
C VAL A 27 4.13 -24.48 6.91
N SER A 28 4.62 -23.33 7.39
CA SER A 28 5.96 -23.19 7.97
C SER A 28 6.04 -21.89 8.77
N ASP A 29 6.89 -21.87 9.79
CA ASP A 29 7.28 -20.69 10.57
C ASP A 29 8.68 -20.16 10.18
N ALA A 30 9.27 -20.69 9.11
CA ALA A 30 10.57 -20.26 8.62
C ALA A 30 10.57 -18.77 8.22
N SER A 31 11.63 -18.05 8.58
CA SER A 31 11.77 -16.61 8.31
C SER A 31 11.61 -16.25 6.82
N LEU A 32 12.15 -17.06 5.92
CA LEU A 32 12.02 -16.87 4.46
C LEU A 32 10.56 -16.94 4.00
N TRP A 33 9.77 -17.85 4.57
CA TRP A 33 8.36 -18.04 4.21
C TRP A 33 7.49 -16.91 4.75
N MET A 34 7.68 -16.54 6.02
CA MET A 34 6.83 -15.54 6.67
C MET A 34 7.00 -14.13 6.14
N ARG A 35 8.15 -13.83 5.52
CA ARG A 35 8.45 -12.51 4.91
C ARG A 35 8.09 -12.43 3.44
N LEU A 36 7.53 -13.49 2.84
CA LEU A 36 7.09 -13.46 1.44
C LEU A 36 6.08 -12.35 1.13
N PRO A 37 5.11 -12.01 2.00
CA PRO A 37 4.18 -10.91 1.74
C PRO A 37 4.90 -9.57 1.58
N ASP A 38 5.92 -9.28 2.39
CA ASP A 38 6.72 -8.05 2.31
C ASP A 38 7.50 -7.99 0.99
N LEU A 39 8.09 -9.11 0.57
CA LEU A 39 8.79 -9.19 -0.72
C LEU A 39 7.82 -8.95 -1.88
N ALA A 40 6.67 -9.61 -1.87
CA ALA A 40 5.64 -9.44 -2.89
C ALA A 40 5.15 -7.99 -2.93
N ALA A 41 4.92 -7.36 -1.77
CA ALA A 41 4.52 -5.97 -1.68
C ALA A 41 5.57 -5.03 -2.26
N GLY A 42 6.86 -5.24 -1.99
CA GLY A 42 7.94 -4.45 -2.56
C GLY A 42 8.00 -4.54 -4.09
N LEU A 43 7.84 -5.75 -4.64
CA LEU A 43 7.82 -5.98 -6.09
C LEU A 43 6.63 -5.30 -6.76
N VAL A 44 5.42 -5.41 -6.16
CA VAL A 44 4.22 -4.76 -6.69
C VAL A 44 4.31 -3.24 -6.56
N CYS A 45 4.85 -2.73 -5.46
CA CYS A 45 5.13 -1.30 -5.29
C CYS A 45 6.01 -0.77 -6.42
N TRP A 46 7.12 -1.45 -6.73
CA TRP A 46 7.98 -1.07 -7.85
C TRP A 46 7.25 -1.16 -9.20
N LEU A 47 6.47 -2.22 -9.43
CA LEU A 47 5.69 -2.39 -10.65
C LEU A 47 4.75 -1.20 -10.91
N LEU A 48 3.98 -0.83 -9.88
CA LEU A 48 3.02 0.28 -9.94
C LEU A 48 3.73 1.63 -10.06
N LEU A 49 4.79 1.85 -9.28
CA LEU A 49 5.54 3.10 -9.31
C LEU A 49 6.15 3.33 -10.70
N SER A 50 6.82 2.32 -11.25
CA SER A 50 7.53 2.42 -12.53
C SER A 50 6.61 2.55 -13.76
N ARG A 51 5.43 1.91 -13.74
CA ARG A 51 4.54 1.83 -14.92
C ARG A 51 3.31 2.72 -14.85
N GLU A 52 2.76 2.96 -13.66
CA GLU A 52 1.53 3.74 -13.51
C GLU A 52 1.81 5.15 -13.00
N VAL A 53 2.72 5.30 -12.04
CA VAL A 53 2.98 6.60 -11.40
C VAL A 53 3.94 7.46 -12.19
N LEU A 54 5.16 6.98 -12.50
CA LEU A 54 6.17 7.80 -13.17
C LEU A 54 5.72 8.33 -14.54
N PRO A 55 5.12 7.52 -15.44
CA PRO A 55 4.62 8.03 -16.72
C PRO A 55 3.48 9.04 -16.58
N ARG A 56 2.72 8.96 -15.48
CA ARG A 56 1.59 9.86 -15.22
C ARG A 56 2.02 11.27 -14.82
N LEU A 57 3.24 11.42 -14.27
CA LEU A 57 3.81 12.71 -13.86
C LEU A 57 4.23 13.60 -15.06
N GLY A 58 4.35 13.02 -16.26
CA GLY A 58 4.51 13.75 -17.52
C GLY A 58 5.70 13.27 -18.37
N PRO A 59 5.77 13.71 -19.63
CA PRO A 59 6.73 13.18 -20.62
C PRO A 59 8.20 13.38 -20.23
N ALA A 60 8.51 14.47 -19.52
CA ALA A 60 9.86 14.74 -19.05
C ALA A 60 10.35 13.75 -17.99
N VAL A 61 9.45 13.24 -17.14
CA VAL A 61 9.77 12.23 -16.13
C VAL A 61 9.88 10.86 -16.79
N GLU A 62 8.93 10.51 -17.66
CA GLU A 62 8.89 9.24 -18.37
C GLU A 62 10.15 8.99 -19.22
N ALA A 63 10.63 10.01 -19.94
CA ALA A 63 11.81 9.90 -20.79
C ALA A 63 13.15 9.91 -20.00
N SER A 64 13.12 10.24 -18.71
CA SER A 64 14.33 10.48 -17.92
C SER A 64 14.81 9.22 -17.18
N LYS A 65 15.89 8.59 -17.68
CA LYS A 65 16.54 7.47 -16.97
C LYS A 65 16.99 7.83 -15.53
N PRO A 66 17.56 9.03 -15.26
CA PRO A 66 17.90 9.42 -13.90
C PRO A 66 16.70 9.43 -12.94
N ALA A 67 15.50 9.79 -13.41
CA ALA A 67 14.29 9.80 -12.58
C ALA A 67 13.91 8.38 -12.13
N TYR A 68 13.99 7.40 -13.03
CA TYR A 68 13.75 5.99 -12.70
C TYR A 68 14.77 5.42 -11.73
N TRP A 69 16.07 5.74 -11.92
CA TRP A 69 17.11 5.32 -10.99
C TRP A 69 16.94 5.96 -9.61
N ALA A 70 16.61 7.25 -9.55
CA ALA A 70 16.33 7.93 -8.28
C ALA A 70 15.14 7.27 -7.57
N ALA A 71 14.03 7.01 -8.27
CA ALA A 71 12.86 6.34 -7.71
C ALA A 71 13.19 4.92 -7.20
N ALA A 72 13.94 4.14 -7.98
CA ALA A 72 14.37 2.79 -7.58
C ALA A 72 15.27 2.81 -6.33
N MET A 73 16.28 3.69 -6.33
CA MET A 73 17.23 3.77 -5.22
C MET A 73 16.57 4.27 -3.94
N VAL A 74 15.69 5.28 -4.02
CA VAL A 74 14.93 5.76 -2.85
C VAL A 74 13.99 4.68 -2.33
N LEU A 75 13.30 3.95 -3.21
CA LEU A 75 12.47 2.82 -2.80
C LEU A 75 13.31 1.78 -2.06
N LEU A 76 14.45 1.38 -2.61
CA LEU A 76 15.33 0.37 -1.99
C LEU A 76 15.89 0.83 -0.64
N THR A 77 16.41 2.04 -0.55
CA THR A 77 17.00 2.56 0.68
C THR A 77 15.96 2.78 1.78
N ALA A 78 14.72 3.11 1.44
CA ALA A 78 13.62 3.15 2.40
C ALA A 78 13.11 1.73 2.77
N TRP A 79 13.09 0.81 1.82
CA TRP A 79 12.52 -0.54 2.03
C TRP A 79 13.42 -1.45 2.85
N MET A 80 14.72 -1.52 2.52
CA MET A 80 15.67 -2.43 3.15
C MET A 80 15.70 -2.34 4.69
N PRO A 81 15.79 -1.14 5.31
CA PRO A 81 15.88 -1.03 6.76
C PRO A 81 14.54 -1.19 7.50
N PHE A 82 13.40 -0.88 6.86
CA PHE A 82 12.11 -0.76 7.55
C PHE A 82 11.06 -1.80 7.16
N ASN A 83 11.04 -2.24 5.89
CA ASN A 83 9.98 -3.09 5.32
C ASN A 83 10.47 -4.52 5.02
N ASN A 84 11.36 -5.05 5.85
CA ASN A 84 11.86 -6.43 5.77
C ASN A 84 11.62 -7.16 7.11
N GLY A 85 10.35 -7.42 7.44
CA GLY A 85 9.95 -7.95 8.73
C GLY A 85 8.59 -8.62 8.70
N LEU A 86 7.85 -8.49 9.79
CA LEU A 86 6.43 -8.92 9.88
C LEU A 86 5.52 -7.78 10.32
N ARG A 87 6.11 -6.61 10.59
CA ARG A 87 5.31 -5.41 10.80
C ARG A 87 4.68 -5.02 9.46
N PRO A 88 3.45 -4.50 9.46
CA PRO A 88 2.67 -4.42 8.25
C PRO A 88 2.92 -3.14 7.42
N GLU A 89 3.99 -2.38 7.66
CA GLU A 89 4.26 -1.12 6.94
C GLU A 89 4.46 -1.35 5.44
N ALA A 90 5.02 -2.50 5.05
CA ALA A 90 5.12 -2.90 3.65
C ALA A 90 3.76 -2.97 2.96
N ILE A 91 2.78 -3.59 3.64
CA ILE A 91 1.41 -3.73 3.16
C ILE A 91 0.69 -2.38 3.15
N ILE A 92 0.93 -1.54 4.15
CA ILE A 92 0.36 -0.18 4.21
C ILE A 92 0.90 0.69 3.07
N ALA A 93 2.20 0.65 2.80
CA ALA A 93 2.83 1.37 1.70
C ALA A 93 2.21 0.95 0.36
N LEU A 94 2.06 -0.37 0.15
CA LEU A 94 1.39 -0.91 -1.04
C LEU A 94 -0.06 -0.45 -1.15
N GLY A 95 -0.87 -0.63 -0.10
CA GLY A 95 -2.28 -0.26 -0.11
C GLY A 95 -2.50 1.23 -0.36
N SER A 96 -1.62 2.07 0.19
CA SER A 96 -1.65 3.52 -0.04
C SER A 96 -1.31 3.87 -1.49
N LEU A 97 -0.31 3.22 -2.07
CA LEU A 97 0.07 3.41 -3.48
C LEU A 97 -1.05 2.95 -4.43
N VAL A 98 -1.66 1.79 -4.15
CA VAL A 98 -2.81 1.28 -4.93
C VAL A 98 -3.98 2.25 -4.86
N THR A 99 -4.27 2.79 -3.68
CA THR A 99 -5.33 3.81 -3.49
C THR A 99 -5.08 5.04 -4.36
N TYR A 100 -3.85 5.54 -4.38
CA TYR A 100 -3.45 6.65 -5.25
C TYR A 100 -3.62 6.33 -6.75
N VAL A 101 -3.12 5.18 -7.20
CA VAL A 101 -3.19 4.76 -8.62
C VAL A 101 -4.65 4.62 -9.07
N LEU A 102 -5.52 4.05 -8.23
CA LEU A 102 -6.94 3.89 -8.54
C LEU A 102 -7.66 5.24 -8.65
N ILE A 103 -7.33 6.22 -7.81
CA ILE A 103 -7.89 7.57 -7.91
C ILE A 103 -7.40 8.28 -9.18
N GLU A 104 -6.10 8.23 -9.48
CA GLU A 104 -5.56 8.79 -10.73
C GLU A 104 -6.24 8.19 -11.96
N ARG A 105 -6.49 6.88 -11.94
CA ARG A 105 -7.19 6.19 -13.02
C ARG A 105 -8.67 6.58 -13.11
N SER A 106 -9.34 6.75 -11.96
CA SER A 106 -10.71 7.26 -11.89
C SER A 106 -10.82 8.63 -12.58
N MET A 107 -9.90 9.54 -12.25
CA MET A 107 -9.86 10.90 -12.80
C MET A 107 -9.61 10.93 -14.30
N ARG A 108 -8.72 10.06 -14.80
CA ARG A 108 -8.35 10.02 -16.23
C ARG A 108 -9.52 9.63 -17.13
N TYR A 109 -10.39 8.72 -16.67
CA TYR A 109 -11.46 8.15 -17.49
C TYR A 109 -12.87 8.58 -17.04
N SER A 110 -12.98 9.45 -16.03
CA SER A 110 -14.25 9.87 -15.42
C SER A 110 -15.16 8.69 -15.04
N ARG A 111 -14.58 7.65 -14.43
CA ARG A 111 -15.32 6.44 -14.01
C ARG A 111 -15.31 6.31 -12.50
N LEU A 112 -16.45 5.96 -11.90
CA LEU A 112 -16.56 5.83 -10.44
C LEU A 112 -16.08 4.47 -9.90
N THR A 113 -16.00 3.42 -10.73
CA THR A 113 -15.57 2.08 -10.28
C THR A 113 -14.18 2.08 -9.62
N PRO A 114 -13.14 2.71 -10.21
CA PRO A 114 -11.83 2.77 -9.57
C PRO A 114 -11.85 3.59 -8.27
N ALA A 115 -12.67 4.65 -8.18
CA ALA A 115 -12.82 5.41 -6.93
C ALA A 115 -13.45 4.55 -5.82
N ALA A 116 -14.48 3.76 -6.13
CA ALA A 116 -15.08 2.84 -5.16
C ALA A 116 -14.06 1.79 -4.67
N LEU A 117 -13.27 1.22 -5.60
CA LEU A 117 -12.19 0.30 -5.24
C LEU A 117 -11.08 0.96 -4.41
N ALA A 118 -10.79 2.25 -4.65
CA ALA A 118 -9.84 3.02 -3.85
C ALA A 118 -10.33 3.15 -2.40
N VAL A 119 -11.63 3.39 -2.17
CA VAL A 119 -12.22 3.45 -0.83
C VAL A 119 -12.11 2.09 -0.13
N VAL A 120 -12.42 0.99 -0.82
CA VAL A 120 -12.26 -0.36 -0.26
C VAL A 120 -10.79 -0.61 0.11
N THR A 121 -9.85 -0.28 -0.78
CA THR A 121 -8.42 -0.44 -0.53
C THR A 121 -7.96 0.37 0.69
N ALA A 122 -8.39 1.63 0.79
CA ALA A 122 -8.07 2.50 1.92
C ALA A 122 -8.64 1.98 3.23
N ALA A 123 -9.88 1.47 3.23
CA ALA A 123 -10.51 0.88 4.41
C ALA A 123 -9.76 -0.37 4.90
N PHE A 124 -9.42 -1.29 3.99
CA PHE A 124 -8.62 -2.47 4.35
C PHE A 124 -7.23 -2.09 4.85
N THR A 125 -6.60 -1.08 4.22
CA THR A 125 -5.29 -0.56 4.64
C THR A 125 -5.33 0.05 6.05
N LEU A 126 -6.38 0.81 6.36
CA LEU A 126 -6.61 1.36 7.70
C LEU A 126 -6.86 0.24 8.72
N GLY A 127 -7.58 -0.81 8.34
CA GLY A 127 -7.85 -1.98 9.20
C GLY A 127 -6.60 -2.84 9.49
N VAL A 128 -5.50 -2.64 8.77
CA VAL A 128 -4.24 -3.35 9.05
C VAL A 128 -3.61 -2.83 10.34
N GLN A 129 -3.48 -1.51 10.50
CA GLN A 129 -2.85 -0.89 11.66
C GLN A 129 -3.23 0.61 11.74
N PRO A 130 -3.20 1.27 12.91
CA PRO A 130 -3.52 2.69 13.03
C PRO A 130 -2.71 3.62 12.12
N THR A 131 -1.48 3.24 11.79
CA THR A 131 -0.60 3.96 10.85
C THR A 131 -1.10 3.90 9.39
N GLY A 132 -2.03 3.01 9.07
CA GLY A 132 -2.69 2.88 7.78
C GLY A 132 -3.59 4.06 7.39
N LEU A 133 -3.80 5.02 8.31
CA LEU A 133 -4.55 6.26 8.05
C LEU A 133 -4.02 7.07 6.85
N ILE A 134 -2.73 6.91 6.50
CA ILE A 134 -2.13 7.54 5.33
C ILE A 134 -2.86 7.23 4.01
N ALA A 135 -3.51 6.06 3.88
CA ALA A 135 -4.29 5.75 2.68
C ALA A 135 -5.51 6.68 2.51
N VAL A 136 -6.07 7.21 3.60
CA VAL A 136 -7.15 8.21 3.56
C VAL A 136 -6.65 9.54 3.00
N ALA A 137 -5.38 9.90 3.22
CA ALA A 137 -4.81 11.11 2.65
C ALA A 137 -4.83 11.09 1.10
N ALA A 138 -4.63 9.92 0.48
CA ALA A 138 -4.77 9.77 -0.96
C ALA A 138 -6.22 10.02 -1.44
N LEU A 139 -7.23 9.58 -0.68
CA LEU A 139 -8.64 9.88 -0.96
C LEU A 139 -8.92 11.39 -0.88
N VAL A 140 -8.42 12.06 0.16
CA VAL A 140 -8.61 13.51 0.35
C VAL A 140 -7.94 14.30 -0.77
N ALA A 141 -6.73 13.92 -1.19
CA ALA A 141 -6.02 14.58 -2.29
C ALA A 141 -6.80 14.52 -3.62
N GLY A 142 -7.49 13.40 -3.89
CA GLY A 142 -8.35 13.23 -5.05
C GLY A 142 -9.75 13.84 -4.95
N GLY A 143 -10.13 14.43 -3.81
CA GLY A 143 -11.53 14.79 -3.51
C GLY A 143 -12.12 15.84 -4.46
N ARG A 144 -11.41 16.94 -4.73
CA ARG A 144 -11.90 18.00 -5.63
C ARG A 144 -12.17 17.52 -7.06
N PRO A 145 -11.23 16.85 -7.75
CA PRO A 145 -11.51 16.31 -9.08
C PRO A 145 -12.55 15.19 -9.05
N MET A 146 -12.64 14.37 -8.00
CA MET A 146 -13.72 13.38 -7.85
C MET A 146 -15.11 14.04 -7.79
N LEU A 147 -15.25 15.15 -7.08
CA LEU A 147 -16.53 15.88 -7.02
C LEU A 147 -17.01 16.35 -8.41
N ARG A 148 -16.10 16.71 -9.30
CA ARG A 148 -16.42 17.07 -10.69
C ARG A 148 -16.83 15.90 -11.58
N ILE A 149 -16.58 14.67 -11.13
CA ILE A 149 -17.00 13.44 -11.83
C ILE A 149 -18.36 12.98 -11.28
N LEU A 150 -18.63 13.27 -10.01
CA LEU A 150 -19.89 12.91 -9.33
C LEU A 150 -21.04 13.85 -9.68
N VAL A 151 -20.75 15.15 -9.86
CA VAL A 151 -21.72 16.22 -10.19
C VAL A 151 -21.55 16.61 -11.64
#